data_AF-A0A526V8X8-F1
#
_entry.id   AF-A0A526V8X8-F1
#
_cell.length_a   1.000
_cell.length_b   1.000
_cell.length_c   1.000
_cell.angle_alpha   90.00
_cell.angle_beta   90.00
_cell.angle_gamma   90.00
#
_symmetry.space_group_name_H-M   'P 1'
#
loop_
_entity.id
_entity.type
_entity.pdbx_description
1 polymer ?
#
loop_
_entity_poly.entity_id
_entity_poly.type
_entity_poly.pdbx_seq_one_letter_code
_entity_poly.pdbx_strand_id
1 'polypeptide(L)' 'MDLLDNLALGFSTATSLTNLGFCLIGVLLGTLIGVLPGIGATATIAMLLPITFQIGDPVSSLIMLAGIYYG' A
#
# COMPACT_ATOMS: atom_id res chain seq x y z
N MET A 1 -2.51 29.04 -5.40
CA MET A 1 -1.73 28.16 -6.28
C MET A 1 -1.31 26.88 -5.56
N ASP A 2 -1.41 26.82 -4.23
CA ASP A 2 -0.94 25.72 -3.39
C ASP A 2 -1.63 24.36 -3.59
N LEU A 3 -2.89 24.32 -4.04
CA LEU A 3 -3.60 23.04 -4.21
C LEU A 3 -2.96 22.17 -5.30
N LEU A 4 -2.69 22.77 -6.46
CA LEU A 4 -2.10 22.05 -7.59
C LEU A 4 -0.67 21.60 -7.26
N ASP A 5 0.07 22.41 -6.50
CA ASP A 5 1.42 22.07 -6.05
C ASP A 5 1.42 20.89 -5.07
N ASN A 6 0.47 20.84 -4.12
CA ASN A 6 0.33 19.72 -3.21
C ASN A 6 -0.08 18.42 -3.92
N LEU A 7 -0.99 18.49 -4.91
CA LEU A 7 -1.33 17.32 -5.73
C LEU A 7 -0.12 16.85 -6.55
N ALA A 8 0.62 17.76 -7.18
CA ALA A 8 1.79 17.43 -7.96
C ALA A 8 2.87 16.72 -7.10
N LEU A 9 3.08 17.20 -5.87
CA LEU A 9 4.00 16.56 -4.91
C LEU A 9 3.51 15.15 -4.52
N GLY A 10 2.21 14.98 -4.28
CA GLY A 10 1.63 13.67 -3.98
C GLY A 10 1.82 12.65 -5.12
N PHE A 11 1.53 13.06 -6.36
CA PHE A 11 1.75 12.20 -7.53
C PHE A 11 3.24 11.90 -7.76
N SER A 12 4.12 12.89 -7.61
CA SER A 12 5.56 12.68 -7.72
C SER A 12 6.08 11.68 -6.68
N THR A 13 5.53 11.71 -5.47
CA THR A 13 5.91 10.79 -4.40
C THR A 13 5.39 9.38 -4.70
N ALA A 14 4.12 9.25 -5.06
CA ALA A 14 3.48 7.97 -5.34
C ALA A 14 4.09 7.24 -6.55
N THR A 15 4.55 7.97 -7.56
CA THR A 15 5.18 7.43 -8.77
C THR A 15 6.67 7.13 -8.62
N SER A 16 7.27 7.38 -7.45
CA SER A 16 8.65 7.00 -7.19
C SER A 16 8.83 5.48 -7.25
N LEU A 17 9.99 5.03 -7.76
CA LEU A 17 10.25 3.60 -7.98
C LEU A 17 10.16 2.78 -6.68
N THR A 18 10.61 3.37 -5.56
CA THR A 18 10.52 2.77 -4.23
C THR A 18 9.07 2.52 -3.84
N ASN A 19 8.20 3.54 -3.97
CA ASN A 19 6.79 3.43 -3.60
C ASN A 19 6.01 2.51 -4.53
N LEU A 20 6.32 2.50 -5.82
CA LEU A 20 5.76 1.54 -6.76
C LEU A 20 6.18 0.11 -6.42
N GLY A 21 7.43 -0.11 -5.97
CA GLY A 21 7.89 -1.41 -5.48
C GLY A 21 7.10 -1.87 -4.25
N PHE A 22 6.92 -1.01 -3.26
CA PHE A 22 6.09 -1.30 -2.09
C PHE A 22 4.62 -1.53 -2.45
N CYS A 23 4.07 -0.76 -3.39
CA CYS A 23 2.73 -0.97 -3.93
C CYS A 23 2.59 -2.36 -4.56
N LEU A 24 3.56 -2.75 -5.41
CA LEU A 24 3.58 -4.07 -6.06
C LEU A 24 3.62 -5.20 -5.03
N ILE A 25 4.48 -5.10 -4.01
CA ILE A 25 4.55 -6.10 -2.93
C ILE A 25 3.21 -6.13 -2.18
N GLY A 26 2.63 -4.98 -1.88
CA GLY A 26 1.33 -4.87 -1.22
C GLY A 26 0.23 -5.57 -2.01
N VAL A 27 0.12 -5.29 -3.31
CA VAL A 27 -0.85 -5.92 -4.22
C VAL A 27 -0.63 -7.43 -4.29
N LEU A 28 0.62 -7.89 -4.47
CA LEU A 28 0.91 -9.32 -4.50
C LEU A 28 0.47 -10.02 -3.21
N LEU A 29 0.77 -9.45 -2.05
CA LEU A 29 0.35 -10.01 -0.77
C LEU A 29 -1.17 -9.95 -0.57
N GLY A 30 -1.80 -8.84 -0.97
CA GLY A 30 -3.25 -8.66 -0.97
C GLY A 30 -3.94 -9.75 -1.78
N THR A 31 -3.52 -9.93 -3.03
CA THR A 31 -4.07 -10.95 -3.92
C THR A 31 -3.81 -12.36 -3.38
N LEU A 32 -2.57 -12.68 -2.97
CA LEU A 32 -2.21 -14.03 -2.52
C LEU A 32 -2.98 -14.47 -1.27
N ILE A 33 -3.19 -13.56 -0.32
CA ILE A 33 -3.95 -13.86 0.90
C ILE A 33 -5.46 -13.74 0.64
N GLY A 34 -5.88 -12.78 -0.17
CA GLY A 34 -7.28 -12.53 -0.53
C GLY A 34 -7.93 -13.66 -1.32
N VAL A 35 -7.17 -14.46 -2.07
CA VAL A 35 -7.69 -15.65 -2.76
C VAL A 35 -7.88 -16.86 -1.84
N LEU A 36 -7.43 -16.81 -0.58
CA LEU A 36 -7.59 -17.92 0.35
C LEU A 36 -9.07 -18.07 0.77
N PRO A 37 -9.67 -19.27 0.62
CA PRO A 37 -11.08 -19.48 0.93
C PRO A 37 -11.35 -19.24 2.43
N GLY A 38 -12.37 -18.42 2.72
CA GLY A 38 -12.77 -18.10 4.09
C GLY A 38 -12.03 -16.93 4.74
N ILE A 39 -11.05 -16.31 4.07
CA ILE A 39 -10.38 -15.08 4.52
C ILE A 39 -10.94 -13.90 3.72
N GLY A 40 -11.60 -12.96 4.37
CA GLY A 40 -12.04 -11.71 3.74
C GLY A 40 -10.90 -10.68 3.65
N ALA A 41 -11.04 -9.67 2.78
CA ALA A 41 -10.06 -8.60 2.60
C ALA A 41 -9.69 -7.88 3.92
N THR A 42 -10.66 -7.72 4.83
CA THR A 42 -10.44 -7.10 6.16
C THR A 42 -9.52 -7.94 7.05
N ALA A 43 -9.61 -9.27 6.98
CA ALA A 43 -8.74 -10.17 7.71
C ALA A 43 -7.31 -10.14 7.14
N THR A 44 -7.16 -10.08 5.82
CA THR A 44 -5.87 -9.88 5.13
C THR A 44 -5.17 -8.61 5.59
N ILE A 45 -5.87 -7.47 5.60
CA ILE A 45 -5.33 -6.20 6.07
C ILE A 45 -4.90 -6.30 7.54
N ALA A 46 -5.76 -6.84 8.41
CA ALA A 46 -5.45 -6.96 9.83
C ALA A 46 -4.19 -7.83 10.07
N MET A 47 -4.01 -8.89 9.28
CA MET A 47 -2.83 -9.76 9.36
C MET A 47 -1.55 -9.10 8.86
N LEU A 48 -1.64 -8.25 7.82
CA LEU A 48 -0.47 -7.62 7.18
C LEU A 48 -0.13 -6.22 7.73
N LEU A 49 -1.06 -5.56 8.44
CA LEU A 49 -0.86 -4.25 9.07
C LEU A 49 0.44 -4.18 9.92
N PRO A 50 0.77 -5.18 10.76
CA PRO A 50 2.00 -5.15 11.57
C PRO A 50 3.28 -5.11 10.73
N ILE A 51 3.25 -5.70 9.53
CA ILE A 51 4.38 -5.70 8.60
C ILE A 51 4.50 -4.31 7.96
N THR A 52 3.38 -3.69 7.58
CA THR A 52 3.39 -2.35 6.98
C THR A 52 3.97 -1.29 7.92
N PHE A 53 3.79 -1.43 9.24
CA PHE A 53 4.36 -0.50 10.23
C PHE A 53 5.86 -0.66 10.50
N GLN A 54 6.48 -1.74 10.03
CA GLN A 54 7.93 -1.97 10.18
C GLN A 54 8.77 -1.28 9.10
N ILE A 55 8.14 -0.74 8.05
CA ILE A 55 8.82 -0.13 6.89
C ILE A 55 9.48 1.22 7.23
N GLY A 56 9.11 1.84 8.36
CA GLY A 56 9.74 3.05 8.90
C GLY A 56 9.33 4.35 8.19
N ASP A 57 9.12 4.33 6.87
CA ASP A 57 8.58 5.46 6.10
C ASP A 57 7.04 5.38 6.01
N PRO A 58 6.30 6.34 6.64
CA PRO A 58 4.83 6.35 6.65
C PRO A 58 4.20 6.37 5.25
N VAL A 59 4.82 7.02 4.27
CA VAL A 59 4.26 7.14 2.92
C VAL A 59 4.34 5.79 2.21
N SER A 60 5.49 5.12 2.31
CA SER A 60 5.68 3.77 1.77
C SER A 60 4.71 2.77 2.42
N SER A 61 4.55 2.85 3.75
CA SER A 61 3.61 2.01 4.51
C SER A 61 2.17 2.19 4.04
N LEU A 62 1.71 3.44 3.85
CA LEU A 62 0.35 3.72 3.39
C LEU A 62 0.10 3.24 1.97
N ILE A 63 1.08 3.40 1.08
CA ILE A 63 1.00 2.92 -0.30
C ILE A 63 0.94 1.39 -0.34
N MET A 64 1.76 0.71 0.46
CA MET A 64 1.71 -0.75 0.58
C MET A 64 0.37 -1.23 1.16
N LEU A 65 -0.17 -0.54 2.17
CA LEU A 65 -1.48 -0.84 2.75
C LEU A 65 -2.61 -0.68 1.73
N ALA A 66 -2.55 0.38 0.92
CA ALA A 66 -3.48 0.57 -0.20
C ALA A 66 -3.35 -0.58 -1.22
N GLY A 67 -2.12 -1.00 -1.54
CA GLY A 67 -1.86 -2.17 -2.38
C GLY A 67 -2.49 -3.45 -1.82
N ILE A 68 -2.34 -3.71 -0.51
CA ILE A 68 -2.94 -4.88 0.16
C ILE A 68 -4.47 -4.88 0.10
N TYR A 69 -5.10 -3.70 0.16
CA TYR A 69 -6.56 -3.60 0.14
C TYR A 69 -7.15 -3.77 -1.26
N TYR A 70 -6.47 -3.27 -2.29
CA TYR A 70 -6.97 -3.27 -3.67
C TYR A 70 -6.43 -4.41 -4.55
N GLY A 71 -5.41 -5.13 -4.09
CA GLY A 71 -4.91 -6.35 -4.72
C GLY A 71 -5.64 -7.59 -4.24
#